data_AF-A0A954E229-F1
#
_entry.id   AF-A0A954E229-F1
#
_cell.length_a   1.000
_cell.length_b   1.000
_cell.length_c   1.000
_cell.angle_alpha   90.00
_cell.angle_beta   90.00
_cell.angle_gamma   90.00
#
_symmetry.space_group_name_H-M   'P 1'
#
loop_
_entity.id
_entity.type
_entity.pdbx_description
1 polymer ?
#
loop_
_entity_poly.entity_id
_entity_poly.type
_entity_poly.pdbx_seq_one_letter_code
_entity_poly.pdbx_strand_id
1 'polypeptide(L)'
;MQGIERYIWTLLILFLLGGAILQTVWDPQQSAGRVYVKQVEGVWVPADEIDRAAGIAEVSLLRSTGLWISALFTLCIFSFMYRDNPFYKIAEATVVGVSAAYYMVVGFWTTMIPNLFGKLFPGLIQGWAMPGLSPEPEPGSWTYVVPLVLGIMLLMRLVPKVSWISVWPLAFIIGTTAGLRMVAFLEADFLSQIENTIVPIVAWNSSGLFDPWKSFENLLLVVSVLACLVYFFFSIEHKGAVGGISRFGIWILMITFGAMFGMTVMGRIALLAIRLEFLFREWLNLNLV
;
A
#
# COMPACT_ATOMS: atom_id res chain seq x y z
N MET A 1 -39.69 2.26 -0.02
CA MET A 1 -38.55 1.93 -0.92
C MET A 1 -37.50 1.00 -0.28
N GLN A 2 -37.41 0.87 1.05
CA GLN A 2 -36.45 -0.06 1.72
C GLN A 2 -36.71 -1.57 1.50
N GLY A 3 -37.91 -1.98 1.07
CA GLY A 3 -38.25 -3.39 0.87
C GLY A 3 -37.67 -4.00 -0.40
N ILE A 4 -37.65 -3.25 -1.50
CA ILE A 4 -37.18 -3.73 -2.82
C ILE A 4 -35.66 -3.98 -2.81
N GLU A 5 -34.91 -3.19 -2.05
CA GLU A 5 -33.45 -3.32 -1.90
C GLU A 5 -33.05 -4.64 -1.20
N ARG A 6 -33.79 -5.08 -0.17
CA ARG A 6 -33.57 -6.40 0.44
C ARG A 6 -33.80 -7.52 -0.55
N TYR A 7 -34.83 -7.42 -1.39
CA TYR A 7 -35.15 -8.42 -2.39
C TYR A 7 -34.08 -8.55 -3.48
N ILE A 8 -33.54 -7.43 -3.97
CA ILE A 8 -32.47 -7.42 -4.99
C ILE A 8 -31.19 -8.01 -4.41
N TRP A 9 -30.83 -7.69 -3.16
CA TRP A 9 -29.67 -8.28 -2.51
C TRP A 9 -29.84 -9.76 -2.19
N THR A 10 -31.01 -10.20 -1.73
CA THR A 10 -31.28 -11.63 -1.63
C THR A 10 -31.19 -12.29 -2.99
N LEU A 11 -31.63 -11.63 -4.07
CA LEU A 11 -31.53 -12.14 -5.44
C LEU A 11 -30.09 -12.22 -5.95
N LEU A 12 -29.26 -11.21 -5.67
CA LEU A 12 -27.86 -11.17 -6.14
C LEU A 12 -26.98 -12.12 -5.31
N ILE A 13 -27.21 -12.20 -4.00
CA ILE A 13 -26.61 -13.22 -3.13
C ILE A 13 -27.12 -14.62 -3.52
N LEU A 14 -28.42 -14.79 -3.81
CA LEU A 14 -28.97 -16.06 -4.32
C LEU A 14 -28.47 -16.39 -5.72
N PHE A 15 -28.15 -15.40 -6.55
CA PHE A 15 -27.60 -15.61 -7.89
C PHE A 15 -26.12 -15.95 -7.83
N LEU A 16 -25.35 -15.36 -6.91
CA LEU A 16 -23.94 -15.69 -6.69
C LEU A 16 -23.76 -16.99 -5.90
N LEU A 17 -24.55 -17.22 -4.84
CA LEU A 17 -24.59 -18.51 -4.13
C LEU A 17 -25.20 -19.59 -5.03
N GLY A 18 -26.25 -19.25 -5.79
CA GLY A 18 -26.85 -20.14 -6.78
C GLY A 18 -25.91 -20.42 -7.94
N GLY A 19 -25.09 -19.45 -8.36
CA GLY A 19 -24.02 -19.62 -9.33
C GLY A 19 -22.90 -20.51 -8.80
N ALA A 20 -22.46 -20.31 -7.56
CA ALA A 20 -21.50 -21.19 -6.89
C ALA A 20 -22.05 -22.63 -6.76
N ILE A 21 -23.33 -22.78 -6.39
CA ILE A 21 -24.01 -24.08 -6.30
C ILE A 21 -24.18 -24.72 -7.69
N LEU A 22 -24.65 -23.98 -8.70
CA LEU A 22 -24.78 -24.45 -10.08
C LEU A 22 -23.43 -24.86 -10.67
N GLN A 23 -22.35 -24.16 -10.33
CA GLN A 23 -21.01 -24.52 -10.76
C GLN A 23 -20.49 -25.78 -10.05
N THR A 24 -20.81 -25.97 -8.75
CA THR A 24 -20.55 -27.26 -8.07
C THR A 24 -21.36 -28.43 -8.65
N VAL A 25 -22.50 -28.15 -9.28
CA VAL A 25 -23.38 -29.15 -9.92
C VAL A 25 -22.95 -29.42 -11.37
N TRP A 26 -22.43 -28.43 -12.09
CA TRP A 26 -22.01 -28.54 -13.49
C TRP A 26 -20.60 -29.13 -13.64
N ASP A 27 -19.66 -28.81 -12.74
CA ASP A 27 -18.32 -29.40 -12.72
C ASP A 27 -17.91 -29.87 -11.30
N PRO A 28 -18.10 -31.17 -11.00
CA PRO A 28 -17.72 -31.75 -9.71
C PRO A 28 -16.21 -31.64 -9.42
N GLN A 29 -15.39 -31.48 -10.46
CA GLN A 29 -13.94 -31.30 -10.36
C GLN A 29 -13.51 -29.82 -10.35
N GLN A 30 -14.41 -28.85 -10.37
CA GLN A 30 -14.10 -27.41 -10.21
C GLN A 30 -15.07 -26.71 -9.25
N SER A 31 -15.31 -27.32 -8.09
CA SER A 31 -16.16 -26.74 -7.04
C SER A 31 -15.63 -25.37 -6.55
N ALA A 32 -16.46 -24.33 -6.73
CA ALA A 32 -16.20 -22.97 -6.27
C ALA A 32 -15.90 -22.91 -4.77
N GLY A 33 -14.96 -22.03 -4.37
CA GLY A 33 -14.67 -21.72 -2.98
C GLY A 33 -13.90 -22.79 -2.20
N ARG A 34 -13.20 -23.72 -2.87
CA ARG A 34 -12.30 -24.70 -2.25
C ARG A 34 -10.85 -24.43 -2.62
N VAL A 35 -10.00 -24.26 -1.61
CA VAL A 35 -8.55 -24.11 -1.79
C VAL A 35 -7.88 -25.45 -1.57
N TYR A 36 -7.12 -25.87 -2.57
CA TYR A 36 -6.34 -27.10 -2.58
C TYR A 36 -4.90 -26.83 -2.16
N VAL A 37 -4.32 -27.73 -1.39
CA VAL A 37 -2.97 -27.61 -0.83
C VAL A 37 -2.25 -28.94 -1.03
N LYS A 38 -0.96 -28.86 -1.33
CA LYS A 38 -0.05 -30.00 -1.38
C LYS A 38 1.01 -29.88 -0.29
N GLN A 39 1.53 -31.02 0.16
CA GLN A 39 2.64 -31.07 1.08
C GLN A 39 3.94 -31.23 0.28
N VAL A 40 4.82 -30.25 0.34
CA VAL A 40 6.17 -30.32 -0.24
C VAL A 40 7.15 -30.16 0.92
N GLU A 41 7.98 -31.18 1.17
CA GLU A 41 9.02 -31.16 2.22
C GLU A 41 8.49 -30.78 3.63
N GLY A 42 7.28 -31.21 3.97
CA GLY A 42 6.68 -30.92 5.28
C GLY A 42 5.98 -29.55 5.37
N VAL A 43 6.04 -28.73 4.32
CA VAL A 43 5.37 -27.42 4.25
C VAL A 43 4.14 -27.49 3.35
N TRP A 44 3.04 -26.89 3.81
CA TRP A 44 1.77 -26.81 3.10
C TRP A 44 1.77 -25.67 2.07
N VAL A 45 1.88 -26.02 0.78
CA VAL A 45 1.96 -25.10 -0.36
C VAL A 45 0.64 -25.15 -1.15
N PRO A 46 0.13 -24.03 -1.70
CA PRO A 46 -1.03 -24.07 -2.61
C PRO A 46 -0.80 -25.06 -3.77
N ALA A 47 -1.82 -25.85 -4.10
CA ALA A 47 -1.78 -26.84 -5.18
C ALA A 47 -2.38 -26.27 -6.46
N ASP A 48 -1.71 -26.50 -7.59
CA ASP A 48 -2.19 -26.09 -8.92
C ASP A 48 -3.14 -27.14 -9.53
N GLU A 49 -3.80 -26.79 -10.64
CA GLU A 49 -4.70 -27.70 -11.38
C GLU A 49 -4.01 -29.03 -11.77
N ILE A 50 -2.71 -28.99 -12.05
CA ILE A 50 -1.89 -30.16 -12.40
C ILE A 50 -1.72 -31.10 -11.20
N ASP A 51 -1.51 -30.54 -10.00
CA ASP A 51 -1.36 -31.32 -8.77
C ASP A 51 -2.69 -31.94 -8.32
N ARG A 52 -3.80 -31.26 -8.65
CA ARG A 52 -5.16 -31.76 -8.45
C ARG A 52 -5.47 -32.95 -9.37
N ALA A 53 -5.07 -32.88 -10.64
CA ALA A 53 -5.21 -33.99 -11.57
C ALA A 53 -4.33 -35.19 -11.17
N ALA A 54 -3.20 -34.95 -10.52
CA ALA A 54 -2.31 -35.97 -9.97
C ALA A 54 -2.80 -36.61 -8.65
N GLY A 55 -3.87 -36.08 -8.04
CA GLY A 55 -4.45 -36.63 -6.80
C GLY A 55 -3.64 -36.35 -5.52
N ILE A 56 -2.66 -35.44 -5.57
CA ILE A 56 -1.78 -35.09 -4.45
C ILE A 56 -2.37 -33.92 -3.62
N ALA A 57 -3.47 -33.35 -4.09
CA ALA A 57 -4.09 -32.16 -3.56
C ALA A 57 -5.14 -32.48 -2.47
N GLU A 58 -4.93 -31.95 -1.26
CA GLU A 58 -5.90 -32.02 -0.17
C GLU A 58 -6.66 -30.69 -0.02
N VAL A 59 -7.93 -30.76 0.38
CA VAL A 59 -8.74 -29.56 0.62
C VAL A 59 -8.39 -28.98 1.99
N SER A 60 -7.91 -27.74 2.03
CA SER A 60 -7.70 -27.04 3.29
C SER A 60 -8.96 -26.29 3.71
N LEU A 61 -9.60 -26.74 4.78
CA LEU A 61 -10.78 -26.08 5.35
C LEU A 61 -10.49 -24.65 5.83
N LEU A 62 -9.31 -24.41 6.41
CA LEU A 62 -8.93 -23.09 6.92
C LEU A 62 -8.72 -22.08 5.77
N ARG A 63 -8.04 -22.49 4.70
CA ARG A 63 -7.82 -21.60 3.54
C ARG A 63 -9.12 -21.37 2.77
N SER A 64 -9.96 -22.40 2.66
CA SER A 64 -11.27 -22.28 2.01
C SER A 64 -12.18 -21.32 2.78
N THR A 65 -12.27 -21.45 4.11
CA THR A 65 -13.05 -20.50 4.93
C THR A 65 -12.50 -19.07 4.83
N GLY A 66 -11.18 -18.89 4.81
CA GLY A 66 -10.55 -17.58 4.56
C GLY A 66 -10.89 -16.99 3.19
N LEU A 67 -10.95 -17.82 2.14
CA LEU A 67 -11.37 -17.41 0.80
C LEU A 67 -12.83 -16.93 0.77
N TRP A 68 -13.74 -17.67 1.40
CA TRP A 68 -15.15 -17.28 1.54
C TRP A 68 -15.34 -15.98 2.32
N ILE A 69 -14.60 -15.81 3.42
CA ILE A 69 -14.62 -14.56 4.19
C ILE A 69 -14.14 -13.41 3.31
N SER A 70 -13.03 -13.59 2.60
CA SER A 70 -12.45 -12.55 1.73
C SER A 70 -13.38 -12.15 0.57
N ALA A 71 -14.06 -13.12 -0.04
CA ALA A 71 -15.08 -12.88 -1.06
C ALA A 71 -16.28 -12.11 -0.49
N LEU A 72 -16.78 -12.50 0.68
CA LEU A 72 -17.88 -11.80 1.34
C LEU A 72 -17.52 -10.33 1.63
N PHE A 73 -16.34 -10.06 2.21
CA PHE A 73 -15.89 -8.69 2.48
C PHE A 73 -15.71 -7.86 1.20
N THR A 74 -15.22 -8.48 0.13
CA THR A 74 -15.10 -7.82 -1.19
C THR A 74 -16.48 -7.41 -1.73
N LEU A 75 -17.48 -8.29 -1.63
CA LEU A 75 -18.86 -7.98 -2.00
C LEU A 75 -19.49 -6.91 -1.09
N CYS A 76 -19.21 -6.93 0.21
CA CYS A 76 -19.66 -5.88 1.13
C CYS A 76 -19.10 -4.51 0.75
N ILE A 77 -17.86 -4.43 0.26
CA ILE A 77 -17.27 -3.18 -0.23
C ILE A 77 -17.94 -2.76 -1.55
N PHE A 78 -18.16 -3.68 -2.49
CA PHE A 78 -18.86 -3.35 -3.74
C PHE A 78 -20.30 -2.86 -3.54
N SER A 79 -20.94 -3.20 -2.42
CA SER A 79 -22.27 -2.67 -2.08
C SER A 79 -22.32 -1.14 -2.04
N PHE A 80 -21.21 -0.46 -1.74
CA PHE A 80 -21.14 1.00 -1.70
C PHE A 80 -21.43 1.63 -3.07
N MET A 81 -21.08 0.97 -4.18
CA MET A 81 -21.30 1.49 -5.53
C MET A 81 -22.78 1.73 -5.84
N TYR A 82 -23.69 1.06 -5.13
CA TYR A 82 -25.13 1.27 -5.27
C TYR A 82 -25.66 2.33 -4.30
N ARG A 83 -25.37 2.17 -2.99
CA ARG A 83 -25.77 3.09 -1.91
C ARG A 83 -25.05 2.73 -0.60
N ASP A 84 -25.01 3.66 0.36
CA ASP A 84 -24.60 3.38 1.74
C ASP A 84 -25.46 2.29 2.40
N ASN A 85 -24.85 1.14 2.70
CA ASN A 85 -25.51 -0.05 3.26
C ASN A 85 -24.87 -0.45 4.61
N PRO A 86 -25.63 -0.93 5.61
CA PRO A 86 -25.07 -1.55 6.82
C PRO A 86 -23.92 -2.55 6.58
N PHE A 87 -23.98 -3.37 5.51
CA PHE A 87 -22.92 -4.33 5.20
C PHE A 87 -21.59 -3.65 4.85
N TYR A 88 -21.64 -2.55 4.09
CA TYR A 88 -20.46 -1.75 3.79
C TYR A 88 -19.86 -1.15 5.07
N LYS A 89 -20.70 -0.59 5.94
CA LYS A 89 -20.25 0.02 7.21
C LYS A 89 -19.57 -0.99 8.14
N ILE A 90 -20.05 -2.24 8.18
CA ILE A 90 -19.41 -3.32 8.94
C ILE A 90 -18.03 -3.64 8.34
N ALA A 91 -17.93 -3.75 7.02
CA ALA A 91 -16.67 -4.01 6.34
C ALA A 91 -15.66 -2.88 6.58
N GLU A 92 -16.08 -1.63 6.44
CA GLU A 92 -15.28 -0.44 6.70
C GLU A 92 -14.79 -0.39 8.16
N ALA A 93 -15.71 -0.54 9.13
CA ALA A 93 -15.35 -0.53 10.55
C ALA A 93 -14.39 -1.65 10.93
N THR A 94 -14.57 -2.84 10.34
CA THR A 94 -13.66 -3.98 10.55
C THR A 94 -12.28 -3.69 9.99
N VAL A 95 -12.17 -3.20 8.76
CA VAL A 95 -10.89 -2.89 8.13
C VAL A 95 -10.14 -1.80 8.91
N VAL A 96 -10.83 -0.72 9.28
CA VAL A 96 -10.23 0.39 10.05
C VAL A 96 -9.81 -0.09 11.45
N GLY A 97 -10.66 -0.85 12.13
CA GLY A 97 -10.37 -1.39 13.47
C GLY A 97 -9.20 -2.35 13.48
N VAL A 98 -9.18 -3.33 12.56
CA VAL A 98 -8.08 -4.30 12.43
C VAL A 98 -6.78 -3.60 12.03
N SER A 99 -6.82 -2.62 11.12
CA SER A 99 -5.64 -1.85 10.73
C SER A 99 -5.07 -1.07 11.92
N ALA A 100 -5.92 -0.37 12.68
CA ALA A 100 -5.49 0.38 13.86
C ALA A 100 -4.90 -0.56 14.94
N ALA A 101 -5.53 -1.71 15.18
CA ALA A 101 -5.02 -2.71 16.11
C ALA A 101 -3.68 -3.29 15.66
N TYR A 102 -3.54 -3.63 14.37
CA TYR A 102 -2.30 -4.12 13.78
C TYR A 102 -1.15 -3.13 13.98
N TYR A 103 -1.36 -1.86 13.60
CA TYR A 103 -0.34 -0.83 13.80
C TYR A 103 0.03 -0.62 15.27
N MET A 104 -0.94 -0.72 16.19
CA MET A 104 -0.67 -0.63 17.63
C MET A 104 0.20 -1.80 18.11
N VAL A 105 -0.14 -3.04 17.74
CA VAL A 105 0.61 -4.24 18.14
C VAL A 105 2.01 -4.22 17.54
N VAL A 106 2.12 -3.93 16.24
CA VAL A 106 3.42 -3.81 15.58
C VAL A 106 4.26 -2.72 16.23
N GLY A 107 3.72 -1.51 16.40
CA GLY A 107 4.45 -0.42 17.06
C GLY A 107 4.89 -0.75 18.48
N PHE A 108 4.05 -1.48 19.24
CA PHE A 108 4.41 -1.96 20.57
C PHE A 108 5.63 -2.90 20.52
N TRP A 109 5.56 -3.95 19.72
CA TRP A 109 6.61 -4.99 19.68
C TRP A 109 7.88 -4.56 18.94
N THR A 110 7.77 -3.77 17.87
CA THR A 110 8.93 -3.41 17.02
C THR A 110 9.56 -2.09 17.38
N THR A 111 8.83 -1.19 18.07
CA THR A 111 9.32 0.15 18.40
C THR A 111 9.39 0.37 19.89
N MET A 112 8.30 0.16 20.63
CA MET A 112 8.24 0.47 22.06
C MET A 112 9.12 -0.47 22.89
N ILE A 113 9.02 -1.78 22.69
CA ILE A 113 9.82 -2.76 23.43
C ILE A 113 11.33 -2.57 23.18
N PRO A 114 11.85 -2.56 21.94
CA PRO A 114 13.29 -2.46 21.73
C PRO A 114 13.84 -1.07 22.03
N ASN A 115 13.20 0.00 21.55
CA ASN A 115 13.81 1.34 21.57
C ASN A 115 13.60 2.11 22.86
N LEU A 116 12.52 1.82 23.60
CA LEU A 116 12.22 2.48 24.87
C LEU A 116 12.57 1.57 26.03
N PHE A 117 11.87 0.45 26.13
CA PHE A 117 12.01 -0.41 27.28
C PHE A 117 13.36 -1.14 27.25
N GLY A 118 13.79 -1.67 26.10
CA GLY A 118 15.01 -2.47 25.94
C GLY A 118 16.26 -1.72 26.37
N LYS A 119 16.30 -0.42 26.07
CA LYS A 119 17.40 0.47 26.45
C LYS A 119 17.34 0.98 27.88
N LEU A 120 16.14 1.05 28.47
CA LEU A 120 15.93 1.56 29.82
C LEU A 120 16.01 0.46 30.90
N PHE A 121 15.52 -0.75 30.59
CA PHE A 121 15.47 -1.91 31.49
C PHE A 121 15.91 -3.20 30.76
N PRO A 122 17.18 -3.31 30.33
CA PRO A 122 17.66 -4.43 29.51
C PRO A 122 17.44 -5.80 30.18
N GLY A 123 17.69 -5.92 31.48
CA GLY A 123 17.54 -7.18 32.21
C GLY A 123 16.11 -7.72 32.31
N LEU A 124 15.09 -6.85 32.40
CA LEU A 124 13.69 -7.28 32.47
C LEU A 124 13.17 -7.77 31.11
N ILE A 125 13.63 -7.14 30.05
CA ILE A 125 13.12 -7.41 28.68
C ILE A 125 13.83 -8.59 28.07
N GLN A 126 15.09 -8.81 28.44
CA GLN A 126 15.79 -10.04 28.09
C GLN A 126 15.05 -11.28 28.58
N GLY A 127 14.47 -11.23 29.79
CA GLY A 127 13.79 -12.37 30.40
C GLY A 127 12.45 -12.75 29.77
N TRP A 128 11.74 -11.81 29.14
CA TRP A 128 10.37 -12.06 28.66
C TRP A 128 10.12 -11.76 27.18
N ALA A 129 10.83 -10.79 26.58
CA ALA A 129 10.51 -10.29 25.24
C ALA A 129 11.66 -10.41 24.22
N MET A 130 12.93 -10.24 24.64
CA MET A 130 14.09 -10.20 23.72
C MET A 130 15.33 -10.91 24.30
N PRO A 131 15.40 -12.24 24.23
CA PRO A 131 16.49 -13.02 24.86
C PRO A 131 17.90 -12.75 24.29
N GLY A 132 18.01 -12.10 23.13
CA GLY A 132 19.29 -11.75 22.49
C GLY A 132 19.86 -10.37 22.86
N LEU A 133 19.26 -9.65 23.80
CA LEU A 133 19.73 -8.31 24.20
C LEU A 133 20.93 -8.41 25.16
N SER A 134 21.92 -7.53 25.02
CA SER A 134 23.03 -7.42 25.97
C SER A 134 22.49 -6.97 27.34
N PRO A 135 22.84 -7.66 28.44
CA PRO A 135 22.34 -7.33 29.78
C PRO A 135 22.95 -6.03 30.35
N GLU A 136 23.99 -5.49 29.71
CA GLU A 136 24.66 -4.27 30.15
C GLU A 136 23.87 -3.03 29.73
N PRO A 137 23.58 -2.10 30.65
CA PRO A 137 23.02 -0.80 30.30
C PRO A 137 23.99 -0.04 29.41
N GLU A 138 23.56 0.33 28.20
CA GLU A 138 24.33 1.24 27.36
C GLU A 138 24.58 2.57 28.09
N PRO A 139 25.78 3.17 27.97
CA PRO A 139 26.04 4.49 28.54
C PRO A 139 25.10 5.52 27.91
N GLY A 140 24.21 6.10 28.73
CA GLY A 140 23.16 7.03 28.27
C GLY A 140 21.72 6.48 28.31
N SER A 141 21.50 5.28 28.85
CA SER A 141 20.17 4.68 29.07
C SER A 141 19.16 5.62 29.75
N TRP A 142 19.62 6.52 30.63
CA TRP A 142 18.76 7.48 31.33
C TRP A 142 18.13 8.55 30.42
N THR A 143 18.70 8.82 29.25
CA THR A 143 18.13 9.76 28.27
C THR A 143 16.77 9.28 27.75
N TYR A 144 16.54 7.96 27.74
CA TYR A 144 15.28 7.35 27.28
C TYR A 144 14.12 7.55 28.27
N VAL A 145 14.37 8.09 29.47
CA VAL A 145 13.32 8.54 30.39
C VAL A 145 12.51 9.69 29.78
N VAL A 146 13.12 10.56 28.98
CA VAL A 146 12.41 11.69 28.35
C VAL A 146 11.33 11.17 27.38
N PRO A 147 11.64 10.27 26.41
CA PRO A 147 10.62 9.58 25.62
C PRO A 147 9.57 8.82 26.44
N LEU A 148 9.93 8.21 27.58
CA LEU A 148 8.98 7.52 28.44
C LEU A 148 7.95 8.50 29.03
N VAL A 149 8.41 9.63 29.56
CA VAL A 149 7.55 10.68 30.11
C VAL A 149 6.64 11.24 29.01
N LEU A 150 7.19 11.54 27.83
CA LEU A 150 6.39 12.00 26.69
C LEU A 150 5.36 10.95 26.24
N GLY A 151 5.70 9.66 26.29
CA GLY A 151 4.77 8.55 26.01
C GLY A 151 3.62 8.49 27.01
N ILE A 152 3.89 8.62 28.31
CA ILE A 152 2.86 8.65 29.35
C ILE A 152 1.98 9.90 29.20
N MET A 153 2.57 11.05 28.91
CA MET A 153 1.83 12.30 28.62
C MET A 153 0.89 12.14 27.43
N LEU A 154 1.28 11.37 26.41
CA LEU A 154 0.42 11.06 25.26
C LEU A 154 -0.81 10.24 25.67
N LEU A 155 -0.67 9.29 26.61
CA LEU A 155 -1.78 8.47 27.11
C LEU A 155 -2.84 9.29 27.84
N MET A 156 -2.48 10.44 28.40
CA MET A 156 -3.45 11.36 29.04
C MET A 156 -4.51 11.88 28.07
N ARG A 157 -4.29 11.75 26.76
CA ARG A 157 -5.29 12.02 25.71
C ARG A 157 -6.57 11.17 25.85
N LEU A 158 -6.47 9.98 26.45
CA LEU A 158 -7.63 9.10 26.67
C LEU A 158 -8.60 9.65 27.73
N VAL A 159 -8.14 10.58 28.58
CA VAL A 159 -8.96 11.22 29.61
C VAL A 159 -9.30 12.64 29.15
N PRO A 160 -10.58 12.94 28.81
CA PRO A 160 -10.98 14.24 28.26
C PRO A 160 -10.56 15.45 29.12
N LYS A 161 -10.52 15.28 30.45
CA LYS A 161 -10.16 16.34 31.41
C LYS A 161 -8.68 16.73 31.41
N VAL A 162 -7.77 15.83 31.02
CA VAL A 162 -6.31 16.02 31.09
C VAL A 162 -5.65 16.00 29.70
N SER A 163 -6.46 15.93 28.64
CA SER A 163 -6.02 15.81 27.26
C SER A 163 -5.05 16.92 26.81
N TRP A 164 -5.10 18.11 27.41
CA TRP A 164 -4.20 19.21 27.11
C TRP A 164 -2.71 18.88 27.32
N ILE A 165 -2.38 17.95 28.25
CA ILE A 165 -1.00 17.53 28.50
C ILE A 165 -0.41 16.79 27.28
N SER A 166 -1.24 16.12 26.49
CA SER A 166 -0.82 15.39 25.29
C SER A 166 -0.38 16.29 24.13
N VAL A 167 -0.63 17.61 24.23
CA VAL A 167 -0.23 18.59 23.21
C VAL A 167 1.29 18.74 23.14
N TRP A 168 2.01 18.64 24.27
CA TRP A 168 3.47 18.76 24.28
C TRP A 168 4.18 17.62 23.52
N PRO A 169 3.88 16.32 23.80
CA PRO A 169 4.38 15.24 22.97
C PRO A 169 3.97 15.38 21.50
N LEU A 170 2.74 15.82 21.22
CA LEU A 170 2.27 15.96 19.84
C LEU A 170 3.03 17.07 19.09
N ALA A 171 3.29 18.21 19.73
CA ALA A 171 4.11 19.27 19.17
C ALA A 171 5.54 18.80 18.88
N PHE A 172 6.12 18.01 19.78
CA PHE A 172 7.44 17.40 19.58
C PHE A 172 7.45 16.43 18.39
N ILE A 173 6.44 15.55 18.28
CA ILE A 173 6.29 14.60 17.16
C ILE A 173 6.15 15.35 15.84
N ILE A 174 5.26 16.34 15.78
CA ILE A 174 5.01 17.12 14.55
C ILE A 174 6.26 17.91 14.16
N GLY A 175 6.91 18.60 15.11
CA GLY A 175 8.11 19.39 14.85
C GLY A 175 9.27 18.53 14.34
N THR A 176 9.52 17.39 14.99
CA THR A 176 10.55 16.43 14.56
C THR A 176 10.22 15.83 13.19
N THR A 177 8.97 15.41 12.97
CA THR A 177 8.54 14.83 11.70
C THR A 177 8.67 15.86 10.56
N ALA A 178 8.21 17.10 10.78
CA ALA A 178 8.32 18.16 9.80
C ALA A 178 9.78 18.51 9.47
N GLY A 179 10.63 18.61 10.49
CA GLY A 179 12.07 18.87 10.30
C GLY A 179 12.77 17.77 9.50
N LEU A 180 12.56 16.50 9.86
CA LEU A 180 13.11 15.36 9.13
C LEU A 180 12.58 15.29 7.69
N ARG A 181 11.28 15.50 7.50
CA ARG A 181 10.66 15.51 6.17
C ARG A 181 11.17 16.65 5.31
N MET A 182 11.41 17.83 5.88
CA MET A 182 11.97 18.97 5.15
C MET A 182 13.37 18.65 4.62
N VAL A 183 14.25 18.09 5.46
CA VAL A 183 15.61 17.70 5.04
C VAL A 183 15.54 16.58 4.01
N ALA A 184 14.74 15.54 4.26
CA ALA A 184 14.58 14.42 3.34
C ALA A 184 14.03 14.86 1.98
N PHE A 185 13.08 15.80 1.95
CA PHE A 185 12.57 16.36 0.70
C PHE A 185 13.64 17.15 -0.06
N LEU A 186 14.43 17.98 0.63
CA LEU A 186 15.51 18.73 0.00
C LEU A 186 16.60 17.81 -0.58
N GLU A 187 16.97 16.76 0.14
CA GLU A 187 18.01 15.83 -0.30
C GLU A 187 17.48 14.83 -1.34
N ALA A 188 16.42 14.11 -1.02
CA ALA A 188 15.95 12.99 -1.84
C ALA A 188 15.10 13.43 -3.02
N ASP A 189 14.30 14.50 -2.91
CA ASP A 189 13.46 14.95 -4.02
C ASP A 189 14.16 16.05 -4.81
N PHE A 190 14.63 17.11 -4.16
CA PHE A 190 15.20 18.26 -4.90
C PHE A 190 16.61 17.98 -5.46
N LEU A 191 17.56 17.52 -4.65
CA LEU A 191 18.92 17.24 -5.15
C LEU A 191 18.91 16.05 -6.13
N SER A 192 18.20 14.97 -5.82
CA SER A 192 18.09 13.82 -6.72
C SER A 192 17.45 14.18 -8.07
N GLN A 193 16.42 15.05 -8.10
CA GLN A 193 15.85 15.50 -9.38
C GLN A 193 16.85 16.29 -10.22
N ILE A 194 17.70 17.11 -9.58
CA ILE A 194 18.78 17.82 -10.27
C ILE A 194 19.82 16.82 -10.79
N GLU A 195 20.28 15.90 -9.95
CA GLU A 195 21.26 14.88 -10.32
C GLU A 195 20.75 14.00 -11.48
N ASN A 196 19.51 13.55 -11.43
CA ASN A 196 18.86 12.76 -12.49
C ASN A 196 18.68 13.53 -13.81
N THR A 197 18.85 14.86 -13.78
CA THR A 197 18.85 15.69 -14.99
C THR A 197 20.25 15.86 -15.58
N ILE A 198 21.32 15.60 -14.80
CA ILE A 198 22.72 15.67 -15.24
C ILE A 198 23.09 14.31 -15.86
N VAL A 199 22.51 14.02 -17.02
CA VAL A 199 22.76 12.79 -17.80
C VAL A 199 23.66 13.07 -19.01
N PRO A 200 24.55 12.12 -19.39
CA PRO A 200 25.35 12.28 -20.60
C PRO A 200 24.44 12.30 -21.83
N ILE A 201 24.54 13.35 -22.64
CA ILE A 201 23.74 13.51 -23.87
C ILE A 201 24.07 12.40 -24.88
N VAL A 202 25.33 11.98 -24.92
CA VAL A 202 25.80 10.85 -25.76
C VAL A 202 25.93 9.63 -24.86
N ALA A 203 25.01 8.69 -25.00
CA ALA A 203 24.99 7.44 -24.25
C ALA A 203 25.75 6.34 -25.01
N TRP A 204 26.55 5.59 -24.26
CA TRP A 204 27.28 4.43 -24.74
C TRP A 204 26.70 3.19 -24.07
N ASN A 205 26.48 2.13 -24.83
CA ASN A 205 25.98 0.87 -24.31
C ASN A 205 27.07 0.14 -23.52
N SER A 206 26.69 -0.89 -22.75
CA SER A 206 27.61 -1.70 -21.93
C SER A 206 28.70 -2.41 -22.74
N SER A 207 28.54 -2.51 -24.06
CA SER A 207 29.50 -3.03 -25.03
C SER A 207 30.41 -1.96 -25.69
N GLY A 208 30.34 -0.70 -25.25
CA GLY A 208 31.15 0.41 -25.79
C GLY A 208 30.67 0.95 -27.14
N LEU A 209 29.51 0.50 -27.63
CA LEU A 209 28.87 0.99 -28.85
C LEU A 209 27.95 2.18 -28.54
N PHE A 210 27.83 3.12 -29.47
CA PHE A 210 26.89 4.24 -29.34
C PHE A 210 25.44 3.73 -29.33
N ASP A 211 24.64 4.17 -28.34
CA ASP A 211 23.20 3.89 -28.28
C ASP A 211 22.41 5.14 -28.71
N PRO A 212 21.85 5.15 -29.94
CA PRO A 212 21.10 6.30 -30.45
C PRO A 212 19.82 6.57 -29.65
N TRP A 213 19.16 5.52 -29.16
CA TRP A 213 17.87 5.65 -28.51
C TRP A 213 18.03 6.26 -27.12
N LYS A 214 18.99 5.75 -26.33
CA LYS A 214 19.32 6.32 -25.02
C LYS A 214 19.82 7.75 -25.12
N SER A 215 20.62 8.06 -26.14
CA SER A 215 21.10 9.44 -26.38
C SER A 215 19.94 10.39 -26.71
N PHE A 216 18.95 9.93 -27.47
CA PHE A 216 17.74 10.70 -27.77
C PHE A 216 16.88 10.93 -26.52
N GLU A 217 16.67 9.92 -25.67
CA GLU A 217 15.95 10.05 -24.39
C GLU A 217 16.61 11.11 -23.49
N ASN A 218 17.94 11.06 -23.33
CA ASN A 218 18.71 11.99 -22.52
C ASN A 218 18.65 13.42 -23.08
N LEU A 219 18.77 13.57 -24.41
CA LEU A 219 18.64 14.88 -25.07
C LEU A 219 17.23 15.45 -24.87
N LEU A 220 16.20 14.63 -25.08
CA LEU A 220 14.81 15.02 -24.90
C LEU A 220 14.55 15.48 -23.46
N LEU A 221 15.09 14.77 -22.47
CA LEU A 221 15.02 15.13 -21.05
C LEU A 221 15.62 16.52 -20.80
N VAL A 222 16.87 16.74 -21.21
CA VAL A 222 17.56 18.03 -20.99
C VAL A 222 16.83 19.18 -21.67
N VAL A 223 16.43 19.01 -22.94
CA VAL A 223 15.68 20.03 -23.69
C VAL A 223 14.34 20.33 -23.04
N SER A 224 13.64 19.29 -22.57
CA SER A 224 12.35 19.42 -21.88
C SER A 224 12.48 20.21 -20.59
N VAL A 225 13.47 19.89 -19.74
CA VAL A 225 13.69 20.59 -18.48
C VAL A 225 14.04 22.06 -18.72
N LEU A 226 14.94 22.35 -19.66
CA LEU A 226 15.30 23.72 -20.02
C LEU A 226 14.10 24.51 -20.55
N ALA A 227 13.27 23.91 -21.42
CA ALA A 227 12.07 24.56 -21.95
C ALA A 227 11.03 24.83 -20.84
N CYS A 228 10.85 23.91 -19.89
CA CYS A 228 9.99 24.10 -18.72
C CYS A 228 10.50 25.22 -17.80
N LEU A 229 11.82 25.29 -17.55
CA LEU A 229 12.42 26.37 -16.76
C LEU A 229 12.18 27.73 -17.43
N VAL A 230 12.34 27.82 -18.76
CA VAL A 230 12.05 29.06 -19.52
C VAL A 230 10.57 29.44 -19.43
N TYR A 231 9.65 28.47 -19.40
CA TYR A 231 8.22 28.74 -19.20
C TYR A 231 7.93 29.32 -17.81
N PHE A 232 8.49 28.75 -16.74
CA PHE A 232 8.28 29.24 -15.37
C PHE A 232 9.13 30.48 -15.02
N PHE A 233 10.10 30.84 -15.85
CA PHE A 233 10.91 32.03 -15.64
C PHE A 233 10.13 33.30 -16.03
N PHE A 234 9.42 33.87 -15.05
CA PHE A 234 8.57 35.05 -15.25
C PHE A 234 9.32 36.37 -15.46
N SER A 235 10.64 36.40 -15.27
CA SER A 235 11.45 37.63 -15.36
C SER A 235 11.75 38.09 -16.80
N ILE A 236 11.44 37.30 -17.84
CA ILE A 236 11.64 37.66 -19.25
C ILE A 236 10.29 37.67 -19.95
N GLU A 237 10.02 38.69 -20.76
CA GLU A 237 8.82 38.72 -21.60
C GLU A 237 8.87 37.59 -22.64
N HIS A 238 7.86 36.71 -22.66
CA HIS A 238 7.74 35.58 -23.59
C HIS A 238 7.39 36.00 -25.04
N LYS A 239 8.14 36.94 -25.63
CA LYS A 239 7.99 37.38 -27.02
C LYS A 239 9.07 36.75 -27.92
N GLY A 240 8.75 36.49 -29.19
CA GLY A 240 9.70 35.94 -30.18
C GLY A 240 10.12 34.49 -29.91
N ALA A 241 11.42 34.21 -30.05
CA ALA A 241 11.99 32.85 -29.91
C ALA A 241 11.79 32.24 -28.52
N VAL A 242 11.89 33.07 -27.46
CA VAL A 242 11.65 32.66 -26.07
C VAL A 242 10.20 32.21 -25.86
N GLY A 243 9.24 32.88 -26.52
CA GLY A 243 7.83 32.47 -26.52
C GLY A 243 7.55 31.18 -27.30
N GLY A 244 8.42 30.79 -28.24
CA GLY A 244 8.36 29.49 -28.93
C GLY A 244 8.83 28.35 -28.02
N ILE A 245 9.99 28.51 -27.38
CA ILE A 245 10.58 27.54 -26.44
C ILE A 245 9.65 27.33 -25.24
N SER A 246 9.10 28.43 -24.69
CA SER A 246 8.13 28.38 -23.61
C SER A 246 6.85 27.63 -24.01
N ARG A 247 6.33 27.83 -25.22
CA ARG A 247 5.20 27.05 -25.74
C ARG A 247 5.51 25.56 -25.80
N PHE A 248 6.70 25.18 -26.28
CA PHE A 248 7.13 23.78 -26.25
C PHE A 248 7.17 23.21 -24.83
N GLY A 249 7.69 23.98 -23.86
CA GLY A 249 7.65 23.62 -22.43
C GLY A 249 6.24 23.37 -21.90
N ILE A 250 5.26 24.20 -22.30
CA ILE A 250 3.85 23.99 -21.95
C ILE A 250 3.33 22.65 -22.49
N TRP A 251 3.62 22.31 -23.74
CA TRP A 251 3.21 21.02 -24.31
C TRP A 251 3.79 19.84 -23.53
N ILE A 252 5.08 19.90 -23.19
CA ILE A 252 5.73 18.89 -22.36
C ILE A 252 5.08 18.79 -20.97
N LEU A 253 4.78 19.92 -20.32
CA LEU A 253 4.07 19.94 -19.03
C LEU A 253 2.68 19.29 -19.13
N MET A 254 1.91 19.60 -20.18
CA MET A 254 0.59 19.00 -20.35
C MET A 254 0.66 17.49 -20.59
N ILE A 255 1.65 17.03 -21.37
CA ILE A 255 1.85 15.59 -21.61
C ILE A 255 2.26 14.88 -20.32
N THR A 256 3.24 15.42 -19.59
CA THR A 256 3.75 14.82 -18.34
C THR A 256 2.69 14.80 -17.24
N PHE A 257 1.97 15.91 -17.02
CA PHE A 257 0.83 15.91 -16.09
C PHE A 257 -0.28 14.97 -16.54
N GLY A 258 -0.60 14.94 -17.85
CA GLY A 258 -1.57 13.98 -18.41
C GLY A 258 -1.18 12.53 -18.13
N ALA A 259 0.09 12.17 -18.31
CA ALA A 259 0.61 10.84 -17.99
C ALA A 259 0.51 10.54 -16.49
N MET A 260 0.85 11.50 -15.62
CA MET A 260 0.74 11.34 -14.16
C MET A 260 -0.72 11.11 -13.73
N PHE A 261 -1.67 11.89 -14.25
CA PHE A 261 -3.10 11.65 -14.01
C PHE A 261 -3.53 10.28 -14.54
N GLY A 262 -3.11 9.90 -15.74
CA GLY A 262 -3.38 8.59 -16.35
C GLY A 262 -2.88 7.42 -15.49
N MET A 263 -1.67 7.51 -14.95
CA MET A 263 -1.11 6.48 -14.05
C MET A 263 -1.96 6.29 -12.80
N THR A 264 -2.48 7.37 -12.19
CA THR A 264 -3.34 7.24 -11.01
C THR A 264 -4.70 6.58 -11.32
N VAL A 265 -5.29 6.89 -12.49
CA VAL A 265 -6.54 6.26 -12.96
C VAL A 265 -6.30 4.78 -13.25
N MET A 266 -5.21 4.46 -13.95
CA MET A 266 -4.81 3.09 -14.24
C MET A 266 -4.60 2.30 -12.94
N GLY A 267 -3.93 2.88 -11.94
CA GLY A 267 -3.73 2.25 -10.64
C GLY A 267 -5.06 1.89 -9.94
N ARG A 268 -6.05 2.79 -9.97
CA ARG A 268 -7.38 2.53 -9.39
C ARG A 268 -8.14 1.44 -10.14
N ILE A 269 -8.10 1.46 -11.48
CA ILE A 269 -8.73 0.42 -12.32
C ILE A 269 -8.03 -0.93 -12.12
N ALA A 270 -6.70 -0.95 -12.01
CA ALA A 270 -5.94 -2.17 -11.75
C ALA A 270 -6.31 -2.78 -10.39
N LEU A 271 -6.43 -1.96 -9.33
CA LEU A 271 -6.90 -2.43 -8.02
C LEU A 271 -8.32 -3.01 -8.09
N LEU A 272 -9.21 -2.42 -8.88
CA LEU A 272 -10.55 -2.95 -9.13
C LEU A 272 -10.50 -4.28 -9.89
N ALA A 273 -9.70 -4.34 -10.97
CA ALA A 273 -9.53 -5.53 -11.79
C ALA A 273 -9.00 -6.71 -10.96
N ILE A 274 -8.00 -6.48 -10.10
CA ILE A 274 -7.47 -7.49 -9.17
C ILE A 274 -8.57 -8.04 -8.25
N ARG A 275 -9.51 -7.19 -7.79
CA ARG A 275 -10.63 -7.64 -6.95
C ARG A 275 -11.69 -8.42 -7.73
N LEU A 276 -11.93 -8.08 -8.99
CA LEU A 276 -12.81 -8.84 -9.87
C LEU A 276 -12.17 -10.18 -10.26
N GLU A 277 -10.87 -10.20 -10.56
CA GLU A 277 -10.10 -11.42 -10.82
C GLU A 277 -10.14 -12.36 -9.62
N PHE A 278 -9.92 -11.84 -8.42
CA PHE A 278 -10.09 -12.60 -7.17
C PHE A 278 -11.49 -13.22 -7.05
N LEU A 279 -12.55 -12.47 -7.35
CA LEU A 279 -13.93 -12.97 -7.24
C LEU A 279 -14.25 -14.04 -8.30
N PHE A 280 -13.81 -13.85 -9.54
CA PHE A 280 -14.13 -14.76 -10.65
C PHE A 280 -13.19 -15.96 -10.73
N ARG A 281 -11.88 -15.75 -10.64
CA ARG A 281 -10.87 -16.83 -10.75
C ARG A 281 -10.64 -17.54 -9.44
N GLU A 282 -10.33 -16.82 -8.35
CA GLU A 282 -9.96 -17.50 -7.10
C GLU A 282 -11.17 -18.03 -6.33
N TRP A 283 -12.27 -17.26 -6.27
CA TRP A 283 -13.46 -17.67 -5.52
C TRP A 283 -14.41 -18.55 -6.34
N LEU A 284 -14.84 -18.08 -7.52
CA LEU A 284 -15.75 -18.84 -8.37
C LEU A 284 -15.04 -19.88 -9.24
N ASN A 285 -13.71 -19.88 -9.37
CA ASN A 285 -12.99 -20.82 -10.23
C ASN A 285 -13.50 -20.78 -11.70
N LEU A 286 -13.87 -19.60 -12.18
CA LEU A 286 -14.24 -19.36 -13.57
C LEU A 286 -12.97 -19.02 -14.35
N ASN A 287 -12.54 -19.94 -15.23
CA ASN A 287 -11.50 -19.67 -16.22
C ASN A 287 -12.06 -18.75 -17.31
N LEU A 288 -12.08 -17.44 -17.03
CA LEU A 288 -12.22 -16.43 -18.07
C LEU A 288 -10.93 -16.43 -18.89
N VAL A 289 -11.02 -16.95 -20.12
CA VAL A 289 -9.94 -17.01 -21.12
C VAL A 289 -9.22 -15.67 -21.24
#